data_AF-A0A6G2UYV3-F1
#
_entry.id   AF-A0A6G2UYV3-F1
#
_cell.length_a   1.000
_cell.length_b   1.000
_cell.length_c   1.000
_cell.angle_alpha   90.00
_cell.angle_beta   90.00
_cell.angle_gamma   90.00
#
_symmetry.space_group_name_H-M   'P 1'
#
loop_
_entity.id
_entity.type
_entity.pdbx_description
1 polymer ?
#
loop_
_entity_poly.entity_id
_entity_poly.type
_entity_poly.pdbx_seq_one_letter_code
_entity_poly.pdbx_strand_id
1 'polypeptide(L)' 'HDPVAASYADRVLYLADGRIVDEMHNPTADQVLDRMKDFDARGRTS' A
#
# COMPACT_ATOMS: atom_id res chain seq x y z
N HIS A 1 -3.65 3.57 -6.51
CA HIS A 1 -2.42 4.33 -6.27
C HIS A 1 -1.36 3.86 -7.26
N ASP A 2 -0.50 4.77 -7.71
CA ASP A 2 0.64 4.42 -8.57
C ASP A 2 1.80 3.92 -7.67
N PRO A 3 2.23 2.65 -7.80
CA PRO A 3 3.33 2.11 -7.01
C PRO A 3 4.68 2.74 -7.34
N VAL A 4 4.88 3.18 -8.59
CA VAL A 4 6.14 3.82 -9.00
C VAL A 4 6.29 5.16 -8.31
N ALA A 5 5.25 6.00 -8.36
CA ALA A 5 5.24 7.26 -7.63
C ALA A 5 5.47 7.08 -6.11
N ALA A 6 4.82 6.09 -5.50
CA ALA A 6 4.94 5.81 -4.07
C ALA A 6 6.36 5.37 -3.65
N SER A 7 7.09 4.69 -4.54
CA SER A 7 8.47 4.24 -4.28
C SER A 7 9.50 5.36 -4.14
N TYR A 8 9.16 6.59 -4.54
CA TYR A 8 10.01 7.76 -4.34
C TYR A 8 9.88 8.39 -2.96
N ALA A 9 8.89 7.99 -2.16
CA ALA A 9 8.73 8.49 -0.80
C ALA A 9 9.63 7.71 0.18
N ASP A 10 9.97 8.31 1.31
CA ASP A 10 10.62 7.57 2.41
C ASP A 10 9.67 6.60 3.13
N ARG A 11 8.35 6.88 3.04
CA ARG A 11 7.30 6.12 3.72
C ARG A 11 5.99 6.14 2.95
N VAL A 12 5.33 4.99 2.88
CA VAL A 12 3.97 4.81 2.37
C VAL A 12 3.04 4.42 3.52
N LEU A 13 1.86 5.03 3.57
CA LEU A 13 0.80 4.69 4.51
C LEU A 13 -0.36 4.05 3.77
N TYR A 14 -0.83 2.91 4.28
CA TYR A 14 -2.00 2.22 3.75
C TYR A 14 -3.21 2.55 4.62
N LEU A 15 -4.26 3.03 3.97
CA LEU A 15 -5.49 3.47 4.62
C LEU A 15 -6.65 2.53 4.24
N ALA A 16 -7.45 2.15 5.23
CA ALA A 16 -8.75 1.51 5.04
C ALA A 16 -9.76 2.16 5.98
N ASP A 17 -10.94 2.52 5.46
CA ASP A 17 -12.02 3.17 6.22
C ASP A 17 -11.56 4.38 7.05
N GLY A 18 -10.69 5.21 6.47
CA GLY A 18 -10.15 6.41 7.11
C GLY A 18 -9.13 6.13 8.23
N ARG A 19 -8.67 4.89 8.39
CA ARG A 19 -7.68 4.49 9.40
C ARG A 19 -6.41 3.97 8.73
N ILE A 20 -5.27 4.26 9.34
CA ILE A 20 -3.99 3.64 8.96
C ILE A 20 -4.05 2.18 9.41
N VAL A 21 -3.93 1.28 8.45
CA VAL A 21 -3.93 -0.17 8.71
C VAL A 21 -2.54 -0.78 8.55
N ASP A 22 -1.65 -0.09 7.85
CA ASP A 22 -0.30 -0.55 7.59
C ASP A 22 0.61 0.60 7.12
N GLU A 23 1.92 0.37 7.17
CA GLU A 23 2.93 1.30 6.68
C GLU A 23 4.17 0.58 6.13
N MET A 24 4.89 1.27 5.26
CA MET A 24 6.11 0.77 4.63
C MET A 24 7.17 1.86 4.61
N HIS A 25 8.35 1.55 5.15
CA HIS A 25 9.54 2.41 5.09
C HIS A 25 10.46 1.97 3.96
N ASN A 26 11.14 2.94 3.32
CA ASN A 26 12.01 2.71 2.16
C ASN A 26 11.31 1.86 1.07
N PRO A 27 10.13 2.31 0.59
CA PRO A 27 9.30 1.56 -0.35
C PRO A 27 9.99 1.32 -1.69
N THR A 28 9.83 0.12 -2.24
CA THR A 28 10.06 -0.13 -3.68
C THR A 28 8.73 -0.26 -4.42
N ALA A 29 8.73 -0.02 -5.74
CA ALA A 29 7.52 -0.10 -6.55
C ALA A 29 6.88 -1.50 -6.48
N ASP A 30 7.71 -2.55 -6.51
CA ASP A 30 7.24 -3.94 -6.40
C ASP A 30 6.59 -4.22 -5.04
N GLN A 31 7.23 -3.79 -3.95
CA GLN A 31 6.69 -3.96 -2.60
C GLN A 31 5.35 -3.24 -2.44
N VAL A 32 5.24 -2.02 -2.96
CA VAL A 32 3.99 -1.25 -2.90
C VAL A 32 2.89 -1.94 -3.69
N LEU A 33 3.20 -2.40 -4.91
CA LEU A 33 2.26 -3.11 -5.77
C LEU A 33 1.76 -4.40 -5.12
N ASP A 34 2.65 -5.20 -4.55
CA ASP A 34 2.27 -6.45 -3.90
C ASP A 34 1.41 -6.19 -2.66
N ARG A 35 1.76 -5.19 -1.85
CA ARG A 35 0.93 -4.81 -0.71
C ARG A 35 -0.46 -4.33 -1.12
N MET A 36 -0.59 -3.61 -2.24
CA MET A 36 -1.90 -3.21 -2.77
C MET A 36 -2.76 -4.42 -3.16
N LYS A 37 -2.18 -5.42 -3.83
CA LYS A 37 -2.90 -6.65 -4.21
C LYS A 37 -3.46 -7.39 -2.98
N ASP A 38 -2.67 -7.45 -1.90
CA ASP A 38 -3.08 -8.08 -0.65
C ASP A 38 -4.33 -7.42 -0.06
N PHE A 39 -4.40 -6.08 -0.10
CA PHE A 39 -5.57 -5.33 0.37
C PHE A 39 -6.78 -5.45 -0.55
N ASP A 40 -6.59 -5.45 -1.87
CA ASP A 40 -7.67 -5.65 -2.85
C ASP A 40 -8.33 -7.03 -2.68
N ALA A 41 -7.54 -8.07 -2.38
CA ALA A 41 -8.05 -9.42 -2.11
C ALA A 41 -8.90 -9.46 -0.82
N ARG A 42 -8.45 -8.77 0.23
CA ARG A 42 -9.13 -8.71 1.54
C ARG A 42 -10.41 -7.88 1.49
N GLY A 43 -10.44 -6.79 0.73
CA GLY A 43 -11.62 -5.93 0.58
C GLY A 43 -12.75 -6.57 -0.24
N ARG A 44 -12.45 -7.58 -1.06
CA ARG A 44 -13.46 -8.32 -1.85
C ARG A 44 -14.16 -9.43 -1.05
N THR A 45 -13.68 -9.76 0.15
CA THR A 45 -14.23 -10.85 0.97
C THR A 45 -15.30 -10.39 1.98
N SER A 46 -15.67 -9.10 1.95
CA SER A 46 -16.68 -8.48 2.82
C SER A 46 -18.01 -8.25 2.13
#